data_AF-A0A7J8RGN7-F1
#
_entry.id   AF-A0A7J8RGN7-F1
#
_cell.length_a   1.000
_cell.length_b   1.000
_cell.length_c   1.000
_cell.angle_alpha   90.00
_cell.angle_beta   90.00
_cell.angle_gamma   90.00
#
_symmetry.space_group_name_H-M   'P 1'
#
loop_
_entity.id
_entity.type
_entity.pdbx_description
1 polymer ?
#
loop_
_entity_poly.entity_id
_entity_poly.type
_entity_poly.pdbx_seq_one_letter_code
_entity_poly.pdbx_strand_id
1 'polypeptide(L)'
;ATGSIVCANCHLAKKPVNIEVPQVVLPDIVFEAIVRIPYDMQLKQVLANGKKRALNVGAVLILAEGFELAPPDRISPKMKEKIGNLSF
;
A
#
# COMPACT_ATOMS: atom_id res chain seq x y z
N ALA A 1 -10.70 19.54 8.26
CA ALA A 1 -10.72 18.09 8.57
C ALA A 1 -9.41 17.71 9.25
N THR A 2 -9.36 16.63 10.05
CA THR A 2 -8.21 16.27 10.90
C THR A 2 -7.10 15.48 10.20
N GLY A 3 -7.31 15.06 8.95
CA GLY A 3 -6.36 14.21 8.21
C GLY A 3 -6.31 12.75 8.69
N SER A 4 -7.15 12.36 9.64
CA SER A 4 -7.23 10.98 10.13
C SER A 4 -7.88 10.06 9.10
N ILE A 5 -7.26 8.93 8.81
CA ILE A 5 -7.79 7.88 7.93
C ILE A 5 -8.67 6.93 8.75
N VAL A 6 -9.84 6.56 8.21
CA VAL A 6 -10.88 5.77 8.91
C VAL A 6 -10.41 4.39 9.41
N CYS A 7 -9.33 3.84 8.85
CA CYS A 7 -8.70 2.61 9.36
C CYS A 7 -8.35 2.70 10.85
N ALA A 8 -8.00 3.90 11.35
CA ALA A 8 -7.66 4.15 12.75
C ALA A 8 -8.85 3.97 13.72
N ASN A 9 -10.09 3.96 13.24
CA ASN A 9 -11.27 3.74 14.08
C ASN A 9 -11.39 2.27 14.54
N CYS A 10 -10.76 1.33 13.82
CA CYS A 10 -10.77 -0.10 14.14
C CYS A 10 -9.36 -0.65 14.43
N HIS A 11 -8.33 -0.17 13.72
CA HIS A 11 -6.94 -0.57 13.90
C HIS A 11 -6.25 0.39 14.90
N LEU A 12 -6.44 0.12 16.19
CA LEU A 12 -6.08 1.03 17.28
C LEU A 12 -4.57 1.12 17.54
N ALA A 13 -3.82 0.08 17.19
CA ALA A 13 -2.37 0.03 17.39
C ALA A 13 -1.65 0.84 16.30
N LYS A 14 -0.73 1.73 16.71
CA LYS A 14 0.08 2.52 15.79
C LYS A 14 1.34 1.77 15.39
N LYS A 15 1.58 1.67 14.08
CA LYS A 15 2.81 1.16 13.48
C LYS A 15 3.26 2.13 12.38
N PRO A 16 4.59 2.33 12.20
CA PRO A 16 5.08 3.21 11.15
C PRO A 16 4.78 2.62 9.77
N VAL A 17 4.50 3.49 8.81
CA VAL A 17 4.39 3.18 7.38
C VAL A 17 5.16 4.24 6.61
N ASN A 18 5.77 3.86 5.49
CA ASN A 18 6.51 4.80 4.64
C ASN A 18 5.92 4.77 3.22
N ILE A 19 5.99 5.91 2.54
CA ILE A 19 5.66 6.04 1.12
C ILE A 19 6.83 6.67 0.39
N GLU A 20 7.23 6.07 -0.73
CA GLU A 20 8.22 6.61 -1.65
C GLU A 20 7.54 6.89 -2.99
N VAL A 21 7.63 8.14 -3.44
CA VAL A 21 7.16 8.61 -4.75
C VAL A 21 8.25 9.49 -5.37
N PRO A 22 8.29 9.63 -6.70
CA PRO A 22 9.17 10.61 -7.34
C PRO A 22 8.87 12.02 -6.84
N GLN A 23 9.91 12.84 -6.70
CA GLN A 23 9.75 14.24 -6.31
C GLN A 23 8.95 15.04 -7.36
N VAL A 24 9.12 14.70 -8.64
CA VAL A 24 8.47 15.35 -9.78
C VAL A 24 8.07 14.27 -10.78
N VAL A 25 6.90 14.44 -11.39
CA VAL A 25 6.42 13.62 -12.49
C VAL A 25 5.97 14.54 -13.62
N LEU A 26 6.22 14.12 -14.86
CA LEU A 26 5.68 14.81 -16.03
C LEU A 26 4.24 14.39 -16.28
N PRO A 27 3.44 15.21 -16.98
CA PRO A 27 2.10 14.81 -17.41
C PRO A 27 2.14 13.51 -18.22
N ASP A 28 1.09 12.70 -18.04
CA ASP A 28 0.88 11.45 -18.80
C ASP A 28 2.05 10.44 -18.71
N ILE A 29 2.72 10.36 -17.56
CA ILE A 29 3.76 9.37 -17.27
C ILE A 29 3.31 8.40 -16.18
N VAL A 30 3.62 7.12 -16.37
CA VAL A 30 3.48 6.08 -15.34
C VAL A 30 4.69 6.11 -14.40
N PHE A 31 4.44 6.12 -13.09
CA PHE A 31 5.47 6.08 -12.06
C PHE A 31 5.11 5.11 -10.93
N GLU A 32 6.10 4.75 -10.11
CA GLU A 32 5.93 3.86 -8.96
C GLU A 32 5.62 4.67 -7.69
N ALA A 33 4.57 4.30 -6.97
CA ALA A 33 4.32 4.71 -5.60
C ALA A 33 4.54 3.50 -4.67
N ILE A 34 5.63 3.50 -3.92
CA ILE A 34 6.04 2.35 -3.10
C ILE A 34 5.56 2.57 -1.67
N VAL A 35 4.61 1.73 -1.23
CA VAL A 35 4.11 1.73 0.15
C VAL A 35 4.83 0.63 0.94
N ARG A 36 5.51 1.01 2.02
CA ARG A 36 6.18 0.07 2.93
C ARG A 36 5.43 -0.02 4.25
N ILE A 37 5.03 -1.23 4.61
CA ILE A 37 4.35 -1.54 5.89
C ILE A 37 5.25 -2.51 6.67
N PRO A 38 6.28 -2.02 7.37
CA PRO A 38 7.20 -2.88 8.09
C PRO A 38 6.54 -3.53 9.30
N TYR A 39 6.79 -4.82 9.48
CA TYR A 39 6.47 -5.53 10.71
C TYR A 39 7.49 -6.65 10.94
N ASP A 40 7.58 -7.11 12.18
CA ASP A 40 8.43 -8.24 12.53
C ASP A 40 7.82 -9.55 12.01
N MET A 41 8.44 -10.11 10.97
CA MET A 41 8.03 -11.35 10.31
C MET A 41 8.11 -12.59 11.23
N GLN A 42 8.86 -12.51 12.34
CA GLN A 42 8.94 -13.59 13.33
C GLN A 42 7.71 -13.61 14.24
N LEU A 43 6.98 -12.49 14.34
CA LEU A 43 5.77 -12.39 15.14
C LEU A 43 4.56 -12.93 14.38
N LYS A 44 3.68 -13.60 15.13
CA LYS A 44 2.41 -14.16 14.63
C LYS A 44 1.24 -13.48 15.34
N GLN A 45 0.19 -13.15 14.59
CA GLN A 45 -1.08 -12.66 15.13
C GLN A 45 -2.00 -13.81 15.54
N VAL A 46 -2.97 -13.50 16.42
CA VAL A 46 -4.07 -14.39 16.78
C VAL A 46 -5.18 -14.25 15.74
N LEU A 47 -5.61 -15.36 15.15
CA LEU A 47 -6.73 -15.42 14.22
C LEU A 47 -8.07 -15.52 14.98
N ALA A 48 -9.18 -15.36 14.26
CA ALA A 48 -10.54 -15.49 14.81
C ALA A 48 -10.81 -16.85 15.51
N ASN A 49 -10.09 -17.92 15.12
CA ASN A 49 -10.19 -19.25 15.74
C ASN A 49 -9.19 -19.47 16.90
N GLY A 50 -8.52 -18.42 17.36
CA GLY A 50 -7.52 -18.47 18.44
C GLY A 50 -6.14 -18.99 18.03
N LYS A 51 -5.94 -19.49 16.80
CA LYS A 51 -4.62 -19.99 16.34
C LYS A 51 -3.70 -18.85 15.93
N LYS A 52 -2.39 -19.08 16.01
CA LYS A 52 -1.35 -18.11 15.59
C LYS A 52 -0.98 -18.27 14.11
N ARG A 53 -0.97 -17.18 13.33
CA ARG A 53 -0.54 -17.14 11.92
C ARG A 53 0.16 -15.80 11.59
N ALA A 54 0.83 -15.73 10.44
CA ALA A 54 1.37 -14.49 9.88
C ALA A 54 0.29 -13.40 9.71
N LEU A 55 0.76 -12.14 9.63
CA LEU A 55 -0.06 -10.97 9.37
C LEU A 55 -0.31 -10.79 7.88
N ASN A 56 -1.50 -10.29 7.55
CA ASN A 56 -1.81 -9.76 6.22
C ASN A 56 -1.67 -8.23 6.29
N VAL A 57 -1.41 -7.60 5.15
CA VAL A 57 -1.30 -6.15 5.02
C VAL A 57 -2.33 -5.62 4.03
N GLY A 58 -2.72 -4.36 4.20
CA GLY A 58 -3.60 -3.62 3.31
C GLY A 58 -3.32 -2.13 3.43
N ALA A 59 -3.68 -1.37 2.41
CA ALA A 59 -3.43 0.07 2.36
C ALA A 59 -4.57 0.79 1.63
N VAL A 60 -4.71 2.09 1.91
CA VAL A 60 -5.47 3.03 1.10
C VAL A 60 -4.51 4.13 0.66
N LEU A 61 -4.47 4.43 -0.64
CA LEU A 61 -3.66 5.50 -1.20
C LEU A 61 -4.59 6.57 -1.75
N ILE A 62 -4.49 7.78 -1.21
CA ILE A 62 -5.27 8.94 -1.66
C ILE A 62 -4.36 9.76 -2.56
N LEU A 63 -4.69 9.83 -3.84
CA LEU A 63 -3.93 10.58 -4.84
C LEU A 63 -4.59 11.95 -5.09
N ALA A 64 -3.80 12.87 -5.65
CA ALA A 64 -4.33 14.14 -6.13
C ALA A 64 -5.29 13.90 -7.31
N GLU A 65 -6.20 14.85 -7.54
CA GLU A 65 -7.13 14.80 -8.66
C GLU A 65 -6.38 14.65 -10.00
N GLY A 66 -6.92 13.81 -10.90
CA GLY A 66 -6.32 13.48 -12.19
C GLY A 66 -5.25 12.39 -12.16
N PHE A 67 -4.81 11.94 -10.99
CA PHE A 67 -3.97 10.75 -10.86
C PHE A 67 -4.84 9.50 -10.70
N GLU A 68 -4.47 8.44 -11.42
CA GLU A 68 -5.18 7.17 -11.43
C GLU A 68 -4.21 5.99 -11.49
N LEU A 69 -4.74 4.79 -11.30
CA LEU A 69 -3.99 3.56 -11.52
C LEU A 69 -3.65 3.46 -13.01
N ALA A 70 -2.38 3.22 -13.31
CA ALA A 70 -1.93 3.06 -14.68
C ALA A 70 -2.66 1.89 -15.37
N PRO A 71 -3.22 2.10 -16.58
CA PRO A 71 -3.81 1.02 -17.37
C PRO A 71 -2.83 -0.13 -17.62
N PRO A 72 -3.27 -1.41 -17.64
CA PRO A 72 -2.37 -2.56 -17.73
C PRO A 72 -1.44 -2.58 -18.96
N ASP A 73 -1.85 -1.96 -20.06
CA ASP A 73 -1.09 -1.82 -21.30
C ASP A 73 0.06 -0.80 -21.18
N ARG A 74 -0.03 0.16 -20.24
CA ARG A 74 0.99 1.19 -20.01
C ARG A 74 2.03 0.80 -18.95
N ILE A 75 1.83 -0.31 -18.24
CA ILE A 75 2.76 -0.77 -17.21
C ILE A 75 3.86 -1.62 -17.86
N SER A 76 5.12 -1.18 -17.71
CA SER A 76 6.28 -1.92 -18.23
C SER A 76 6.39 -3.32 -17.61
N PRO A 77 6.97 -4.33 -18.31
CA PRO A 77 7.13 -5.68 -17.76
C PRO A 77 7.86 -5.70 -16.40
N LYS A 78 8.88 -4.85 -16.23
CA LYS A 78 9.63 -4.70 -14.98
C LYS A 78 8.76 -4.19 -13.82
N MET A 79 7.85 -3.26 -14.10
CA MET A 79 6.90 -2.77 -13.08
C MET A 79 5.85 -3.83 -12.75
N LYS A 80 5.35 -4.57 -13.76
CA LYS A 80 4.42 -5.70 -13.54
C LYS A 80 5.01 -6.76 -12.62
N GLU A 81 6.28 -7.11 -12.80
CA GLU A 81 6.97 -8.06 -11.94
C GLU A 81 7.00 -7.60 -10.47
N LYS A 82 7.29 -6.31 -10.22
CA LYS A 82 7.28 -5.74 -8.87
C LYS A 82 5.89 -5.68 -8.24
N ILE A 83 4.86 -5.40 -9.03
CA ILE A 83 3.46 -5.38 -8.59
C ILE A 83 3.02 -6.80 -8.19
N GLY A 84 3.50 -7.82 -8.90
CA GLY A 84 3.14 -9.22 -8.64
C GLY A 84 1.64 -9.43 -8.78
N ASN A 85 1.04 -10.11 -7.80
CA ASN A 85 -0.38 -10.49 -7.81
C ASN A 85 -1.26 -9.52 -7.00
N LEU A 86 -0.84 -8.27 -6.84
CA LEU A 86 -1.66 -7.27 -6.16
C LEU A 86 -2.92 -6.97 -6.98
N SER A 87 -4.05 -6.87 -6.28
CA SER A 87 -5.30 -6.38 -6.83
C SER A 87 -5.51 -4.97 -6.31
N PHE A 88 -5.74 -4.03 -7.22
CA PHE A 88 -6.02 -2.63 -6.91
C PHE A 88 -7.48 -2.30 -7.19
#